data_AF-A0A917ALC5-F1
#
_entry.id   AF-A0A917ALC5-F1
#
_cell.length_a   1.000
_cell.length_b   1.000
_cell.length_c   1.000
_cell.angle_alpha   90.00
_cell.angle_beta   90.00
_cell.angle_gamma   90.00
#
_symmetry.space_group_name_H-M   'P 1'
#
loop_
_entity.id
_entity.type
_entity.pdbx_description
1 polymer ?
#
loop_
_entity_poly.entity_id
_entity_poly.type
_entity_poly.pdbx_seq_one_letter_code
_entity_poly.pdbx_strand_id
1 'polypeptide(L)'
;MPADTENVKHLKEWYKKARASGLILNFALALGKKDEGMMIFVDKRKNAKKLLLDAKDEGETNKFALGTMRVQKDEVFLTCEKKPPAGLAKRVKKYLKLIKLPGAPSRVIIVDGNGQTLEDDGDQDSATKAEKEASVAAKVDPAQAKWEASIAKVKPQAVARIKAGGPVADKLKDALKMGKVRAEAGDYTAAMKTLPAIAKLLNTPDAQAETEQQAPPVKQKSDQGPAQQFQARRTEVMKLLSAALKQFSPHVGAAQTALKEAMEAAKAKDFTAGLAALDQVATILAQPVPMEPPADDTVSKKEDLPDEPSELEGRLISTARALQKSLLPSKEIERLSKALTRARKLLKNGDEENCKKLLDLIASAFSSTPPTPKPSGREIAAQVRDVWDDAYRVVGNNLDGLRKALGAFDDPNCQELADKGLISFTGGLQVKLNKSFLELQSASPEKIDKACAQAEDTFRAFQSMLDSNEAVKLIDDNDFGVPIGLKSTLGDALNEMRGIVSDPTASVS
;
A
#
# COMPACT_ATOMS: atom_id res chain seq x y z
N MET A 1 -3.93 7.22 46.00
CA MET A 1 -3.44 5.92 45.49
C MET A 1 -4.59 5.26 44.75
N PRO A 2 -4.42 4.83 43.49
CA PRO A 2 -5.46 4.03 42.84
C PRO A 2 -5.65 2.76 43.68
N ALA A 3 -6.88 2.53 44.13
CA ALA A 3 -7.21 1.43 45.01
C ALA A 3 -6.81 0.08 44.37
N ASP A 4 -6.49 -0.91 45.20
CA ASP A 4 -6.18 -2.28 44.78
C ASP A 4 -7.48 -3.00 44.36
N THR A 5 -8.11 -2.46 43.32
CA THR A 5 -9.39 -2.92 42.79
C THR A 5 -9.22 -4.27 42.10
N GLU A 6 -10.33 -5.01 41.99
CA GLU A 6 -10.36 -6.29 41.29
C GLU A 6 -9.83 -6.16 39.86
N ASN A 7 -10.14 -5.05 39.18
CA ASN A 7 -9.60 -4.74 37.85
C ASN A 7 -8.07 -4.62 37.84
N VAL A 8 -7.45 -3.91 38.81
CA VAL A 8 -5.98 -3.77 38.87
C VAL A 8 -5.31 -5.13 39.13
N LYS A 9 -5.91 -6.00 39.95
CA LYS A 9 -5.42 -7.38 40.17
C LYS A 9 -5.51 -8.21 38.89
N HIS A 10 -6.65 -8.14 38.19
CA HIS A 10 -6.87 -8.83 36.93
C HIS A 10 -5.87 -8.37 35.84
N LEU A 11 -5.63 -7.06 35.73
CA LEU A 11 -4.63 -6.47 34.85
C LEU A 11 -3.22 -6.99 35.16
N LYS A 12 -2.81 -7.01 36.44
CA LYS A 12 -1.49 -7.54 36.85
C LYS A 12 -1.31 -9.00 36.48
N GLU A 13 -2.33 -9.83 36.69
CA GLU A 13 -2.28 -11.25 36.37
C GLU A 13 -2.11 -11.50 34.86
N TRP A 14 -2.96 -10.86 34.04
CA TRP A 14 -2.91 -11.04 32.60
C TRP A 14 -1.68 -10.42 31.97
N TYR A 15 -1.22 -9.28 32.47
CA TYR A 15 0.03 -8.67 32.02
C TYR A 15 1.23 -9.60 32.27
N LYS A 16 1.31 -10.23 33.45
CA LYS A 16 2.35 -11.22 33.77
C LYS A 16 2.31 -12.40 32.79
N LYS A 17 1.12 -12.93 32.50
CA LYS A 17 0.93 -14.01 31.52
C LYS A 17 1.34 -13.59 30.11
N ALA A 18 0.92 -12.40 29.65
CA ALA A 18 1.27 -11.85 28.35
C ALA A 18 2.79 -11.66 28.19
N ARG A 19 3.46 -11.13 29.22
CA ARG A 19 4.92 -10.97 29.22
C ARG A 19 5.67 -12.31 29.15
N ALA A 20 5.21 -13.33 29.87
CA ALA A 20 5.89 -14.63 29.94
C ALA A 20 5.69 -15.49 28.69
N SER A 21 4.54 -15.37 28.02
CA SER A 21 4.14 -16.29 26.93
C SER A 21 3.95 -15.61 25.58
N GLY A 22 4.12 -14.29 25.49
CA GLY A 22 3.92 -13.52 24.26
C GLY A 22 2.45 -13.42 23.81
N LEU A 23 1.50 -13.72 24.71
CA LEU A 23 0.07 -13.63 24.42
C LEU A 23 -0.33 -12.19 24.07
N ILE A 24 -1.14 -12.06 23.03
CA ILE A 24 -1.83 -10.82 22.69
C ILE A 24 -3.12 -10.77 23.51
N LEU A 25 -3.38 -9.65 24.16
CA LEU A 25 -4.58 -9.39 24.93
C LEU A 25 -5.44 -8.37 24.22
N ASN A 26 -6.75 -8.49 24.29
CA ASN A 26 -7.63 -7.37 23.98
C ASN A 26 -7.54 -6.37 25.13
N PHE A 27 -7.59 -5.08 24.82
CA PHE A 27 -7.66 -4.04 25.83
C PHE A 27 -8.74 -3.02 25.51
N ALA A 28 -9.26 -2.41 26.57
CA ALA A 28 -9.93 -1.13 26.51
C ALA A 28 -9.44 -0.29 27.68
N LEU A 29 -9.33 1.02 27.47
CA LEU A 29 -9.00 1.96 28.52
C LEU A 29 -9.88 3.18 28.44
N ALA A 30 -10.14 3.77 29.60
CA ALA A 30 -10.73 5.08 29.75
C ALA A 30 -9.74 5.99 30.48
N LEU A 31 -9.59 7.22 29.98
CA LEU A 31 -8.75 8.21 30.59
C LEU A 31 -9.46 8.81 31.81
N GLY A 32 -8.73 8.96 32.91
CA GLY A 32 -9.17 9.78 34.03
C GLY A 32 -8.95 11.26 33.77
N LYS A 33 -9.59 12.10 34.60
CA LYS A 33 -9.27 13.54 34.66
C LYS A 33 -7.81 13.78 35.05
N LYS A 34 -7.27 12.89 35.89
CA LYS A 34 -5.84 12.76 36.22
C LYS A 34 -5.32 11.38 35.81
N ASP A 35 -4.01 11.21 35.80
CA ASP A 35 -3.37 9.92 35.47
C ASP A 35 -3.78 8.80 36.45
N GLU A 36 -4.18 9.14 37.68
CA GLU A 36 -4.62 8.20 38.72
C GLU A 36 -6.03 7.62 38.48
N GLY A 37 -6.88 8.35 37.75
CA GLY A 37 -8.25 7.93 37.41
C GLY A 37 -8.33 7.17 36.08
N MET A 38 -7.19 6.80 35.50
CA MET A 38 -7.16 5.94 34.32
C MET A 38 -7.59 4.53 34.69
N MET A 39 -8.38 3.89 33.83
CA MET A 39 -8.77 2.50 33.99
C MET A 39 -8.39 1.75 32.73
N ILE A 40 -7.70 0.61 32.90
CA ILE A 40 -7.29 -0.27 31.80
C ILE A 40 -7.86 -1.65 32.10
N PHE A 41 -8.60 -2.18 31.14
CA PHE A 41 -9.17 -3.52 31.16
C PHE A 41 -8.50 -4.37 30.10
N VAL A 42 -8.13 -5.59 30.46
CA VAL A 42 -7.48 -6.54 29.56
C VAL A 42 -8.10 -7.92 29.70
N ASP A 43 -8.22 -8.63 28.58
CA ASP A 43 -8.70 -10.01 28.57
C ASP A 43 -8.21 -10.74 27.31
N LYS A 44 -8.02 -12.05 27.40
CA LYS A 44 -7.60 -12.89 26.26
C LYS A 44 -8.76 -13.22 25.31
N ARG A 45 -9.99 -13.32 25.82
CA ARG A 45 -11.17 -13.85 25.13
C ARG A 45 -12.27 -12.80 24.96
N LYS A 46 -12.48 -11.92 25.94
CA LYS A 46 -13.46 -10.83 25.81
C LYS A 46 -13.00 -9.87 24.72
N ASN A 47 -13.92 -9.54 23.81
CA ASN A 47 -13.66 -8.58 22.73
C ASN A 47 -13.46 -7.16 23.32
N ALA A 48 -12.57 -6.36 22.70
CA ALA A 48 -12.28 -4.98 23.08
C ALA A 48 -13.52 -4.07 23.18
N LYS A 49 -14.58 -4.31 22.39
CA LYS A 49 -15.86 -3.59 22.51
C LYS A 49 -16.63 -3.90 23.81
N LYS A 50 -16.56 -5.14 24.32
CA LYS A 50 -17.15 -5.50 25.62
C LYS A 50 -16.33 -4.88 26.75
N LEU A 51 -15.00 -4.97 26.67
CA LEU A 51 -14.11 -4.31 27.62
C LEU A 51 -14.29 -2.78 27.63
N LEU A 52 -14.69 -2.19 26.50
CA LEU A 52 -14.98 -0.75 26.42
C LEU A 52 -16.22 -0.37 27.24
N LEU A 53 -17.23 -1.24 27.36
CA LEU A 53 -18.40 -0.97 28.20
C LEU A 53 -17.96 -0.88 29.66
N ASP A 54 -17.21 -1.87 30.13
CA ASP A 54 -16.62 -1.87 31.48
C ASP A 54 -15.74 -0.62 31.72
N ALA A 55 -14.93 -0.24 30.72
CA ALA A 55 -14.09 0.96 30.78
C ALA A 55 -14.89 2.27 30.82
N LYS A 56 -16.06 2.33 30.19
CA LYS A 56 -16.95 3.51 30.22
C LYS A 56 -17.73 3.60 31.51
N ASP A 57 -18.12 2.47 32.07
CA ASP A 57 -18.90 2.41 33.31
C ASP A 57 -18.02 2.73 34.53
N GLU A 58 -16.77 2.26 34.54
CA GLU A 58 -15.80 2.56 35.61
C GLU A 58 -14.93 3.80 35.35
N GLY A 59 -14.94 4.33 34.12
CA GLY A 59 -14.09 5.43 33.69
C GLY A 59 -14.66 6.82 34.01
N GLU A 60 -13.80 7.75 34.43
CA GLU A 60 -14.23 9.12 34.77
C GLU A 60 -14.54 10.02 33.55
N THR A 61 -14.09 9.63 32.35
CA THR A 61 -14.26 10.45 31.14
C THR A 61 -14.66 9.63 29.92
N ASN A 62 -15.30 10.31 28.97
CA ASN A 62 -15.68 9.74 27.67
C ASN A 62 -14.50 9.62 26.69
N LYS A 63 -13.25 9.78 27.14
CA LYS A 63 -12.05 9.59 26.30
C LYS A 63 -11.51 8.19 26.51
N PHE A 64 -11.63 7.36 25.49
CA PHE A 64 -11.26 5.95 25.55
C PHE A 64 -10.39 5.54 24.37
N ALA A 65 -9.66 4.43 24.55
CA ALA A 65 -8.98 3.72 23.47
C ALA A 65 -9.22 2.23 23.64
N LEU A 66 -9.26 1.49 22.54
CA LEU A 66 -9.47 0.04 22.54
C LEU A 66 -8.71 -0.61 21.39
N GLY A 67 -8.41 -1.89 21.55
CA GLY A 67 -7.76 -2.70 20.53
C GLY A 67 -6.98 -3.84 21.17
N THR A 68 -5.74 -4.05 20.74
CA THR A 68 -4.90 -5.16 21.23
C THR A 68 -3.61 -4.69 21.90
N MET A 69 -3.26 -5.34 23.01
CA MET A 69 -2.05 -5.14 23.78
C MET A 69 -1.09 -6.31 23.58
N ARG A 70 0.15 -5.99 23.25
CA ARG A 70 1.25 -6.96 23.16
C ARG A 70 2.39 -6.51 24.05
N VAL A 71 2.92 -7.43 24.86
CA VAL A 71 4.07 -7.18 25.72
C VAL A 71 5.28 -7.90 25.12
N GLN A 72 6.35 -7.17 24.82
CA GLN A 72 7.61 -7.75 24.35
C GLN A 72 8.75 -7.27 25.24
N LYS A 73 9.40 -8.20 25.94
CA LYS A 73 10.48 -7.93 26.91
C LYS A 73 10.07 -6.93 28.01
N ASP A 74 10.22 -5.64 27.70
CA ASP A 74 9.97 -4.50 28.57
C ASP A 74 9.25 -3.34 27.84
N GLU A 75 8.75 -3.60 26.63
CA GLU A 75 7.96 -2.68 25.82
C GLU A 75 6.51 -3.18 25.70
N VAL A 76 5.56 -2.25 25.77
CA VAL A 76 4.14 -2.53 25.55
C VAL A 76 3.69 -1.85 24.27
N PHE A 77 3.15 -2.63 23.35
CA PHE A 77 2.53 -2.16 22.12
C PHE A 77 1.02 -2.16 22.28
N LEU A 78 0.38 -1.01 22.12
CA LEU A 78 -1.06 -0.86 22.07
C LEU A 78 -1.47 -0.54 20.65
N THR A 79 -2.04 -1.51 19.95
CA THR A 79 -2.63 -1.32 18.62
C THR A 79 -4.05 -0.82 18.82
N CYS A 80 -4.33 0.42 18.41
CA CYS A 80 -5.64 1.04 18.57
C CYS A 80 -6.51 0.88 17.32
N GLU A 81 -7.77 0.47 17.47
CA GLU A 81 -8.72 0.36 16.36
C GLU A 81 -9.16 1.72 15.78
N LYS A 82 -9.06 2.77 16.59
CA LYS A 82 -9.36 4.16 16.21
C LYS A 82 -8.25 5.07 16.69
N LYS A 83 -8.15 6.27 16.11
CA LYS A 83 -7.16 7.28 16.51
C LYS A 83 -7.26 7.53 18.04
N PRO A 84 -6.23 7.19 18.82
CA PRO A 84 -6.25 7.32 20.27
C PRO A 84 -6.14 8.78 20.71
N PRO A 85 -6.57 9.12 21.95
CA PRO A 85 -6.35 10.45 22.50
C PRO A 85 -4.85 10.79 22.59
N ALA A 86 -4.49 12.04 22.33
CA ALA A 86 -3.09 12.47 22.35
C ALA A 86 -2.41 12.28 23.73
N GLY A 87 -1.14 11.86 23.71
CA GLY A 87 -0.33 11.62 24.91
C GLY A 87 -0.69 10.34 25.65
N LEU A 88 -1.37 9.41 24.99
CA LEU A 88 -1.83 8.15 25.60
C LEU A 88 -0.64 7.31 26.06
N ALA A 89 0.43 7.21 25.26
CA ALA A 89 1.62 6.42 25.58
C ALA A 89 2.20 6.76 26.96
N LYS A 90 2.44 8.06 27.18
CA LYS A 90 3.00 8.61 28.42
C LYS A 90 2.11 8.39 29.62
N ARG A 91 0.80 8.60 29.44
CA ARG A 91 -0.20 8.46 30.50
C ARG A 91 -0.38 7.00 30.90
N VAL A 92 -0.41 6.08 29.94
CA VAL A 92 -0.45 4.63 30.21
C VAL A 92 0.79 4.20 30.98
N LYS A 93 2.00 4.58 30.54
CA LYS A 93 3.24 4.22 31.26
C LYS A 93 3.24 4.74 32.70
N LYS A 94 2.82 5.99 32.92
CA LYS A 94 2.68 6.57 34.27
C LYS A 94 1.69 5.78 35.11
N TYR A 95 0.53 5.45 34.55
CA TYR A 95 -0.49 4.65 35.24
C TYR A 95 0.01 3.25 35.62
N LEU A 96 0.67 2.54 34.69
CA LEU A 96 1.22 1.20 34.96
C LEU A 96 2.30 1.23 36.06
N LYS A 97 3.10 2.31 36.12
CA LYS A 97 4.03 2.54 37.24
C LYS A 97 3.29 2.84 38.55
N LEU A 98 2.24 3.66 38.49
CA LEU A 98 1.45 4.08 39.65
C LEU A 98 0.76 2.89 40.35
N ILE A 99 0.19 1.95 39.58
CA ILE A 99 -0.43 0.73 40.12
C ILE A 99 0.60 -0.32 40.58
N LYS A 100 1.90 0.00 40.51
CA LYS A 100 3.03 -0.89 40.82
C LYS A 100 2.93 -2.21 40.06
N LEU A 101 2.75 -2.13 38.74
CA LEU A 101 2.73 -3.31 37.87
C LEU A 101 4.08 -4.05 37.94
N PRO A 102 4.12 -5.34 38.31
CA PRO A 102 5.37 -6.11 38.32
C PRO A 102 5.96 -6.21 36.90
N GLY A 103 7.15 -5.66 36.71
CA GLY A 103 7.73 -5.55 35.36
C GLY A 103 7.04 -4.49 34.50
N ALA A 104 6.63 -3.38 35.12
CA ALA A 104 6.12 -2.21 34.42
C ALA A 104 7.05 -1.81 33.28
N PRO A 105 6.52 -1.52 32.09
CA PRO A 105 7.33 -1.36 30.90
C PRO A 105 8.17 -0.08 30.95
N SER A 106 9.39 -0.14 30.42
CA SER A 106 10.21 1.05 30.17
C SER A 106 9.69 1.88 29.01
N ARG A 107 8.90 1.29 28.11
CA ARG A 107 8.34 1.99 26.94
C ARG A 107 6.92 1.52 26.63
N VAL A 108 6.07 2.49 26.28
CA VAL A 108 4.75 2.22 25.73
C VAL A 108 4.70 2.83 24.34
N ILE A 109 4.31 2.02 23.36
CA ILE A 109 4.25 2.35 21.95
C ILE A 109 2.80 2.20 21.51
N ILE A 110 2.25 3.28 20.95
CA ILE A 110 0.91 3.28 20.39
C ILE A 110 1.04 3.08 18.89
N VAL A 111 0.30 2.12 18.36
CA VAL A 111 0.35 1.69 16.96
C VAL A 111 -1.05 1.79 16.37
N ASP A 112 -1.16 2.14 15.10
CA ASP A 112 -2.44 2.07 14.38
C ASP A 112 -2.75 0.66 13.85
N GLY A 113 -3.94 0.49 13.26
CA GLY A 113 -4.36 -0.78 12.66
C GLY A 113 -3.49 -1.26 11.49
N ASN A 114 -2.63 -0.41 10.94
CA ASN A 114 -1.69 -0.73 9.86
C ASN A 114 -0.27 -1.05 10.38
N GLY A 115 -0.06 -1.04 11.70
CA GLY A 115 1.25 -1.28 12.29
C GLY A 115 2.17 -0.06 12.34
N GLN A 116 1.68 1.15 12.00
CA GLN A 116 2.45 2.39 12.08
C GLN A 116 2.46 2.94 13.51
N THR A 117 3.64 3.30 14.02
CA THR A 117 3.78 3.94 15.33
C THR A 117 3.18 5.35 15.31
N LEU A 118 2.15 5.56 16.13
CA LEU A 118 1.45 6.83 16.30
C LEU A 118 2.04 7.67 17.43
N GLU A 119 2.38 7.04 18.55
CA GLU A 119 2.99 7.70 19.69
C GLU A 119 4.00 6.77 20.35
N ASP A 120 5.10 7.36 20.83
CA ASP A 120 6.17 6.66 21.49
C ASP A 120 6.63 7.49 22.69
N ASP A 121 6.69 6.86 23.86
CA ASP A 121 7.12 7.50 25.11
C ASP A 121 8.64 7.37 25.40
N GLY A 122 9.42 6.86 24.45
CA GLY A 122 10.89 6.87 24.53
C GLY A 122 11.49 8.19 24.01
N ASP A 123 12.10 9.00 24.89
CA ASP A 123 12.89 10.17 24.48
C ASP A 123 14.33 9.76 24.11
N GLN A 124 14.93 10.54 23.21
CA GLN A 124 16.15 10.31 22.45
C GLN A 124 17.42 10.09 23.30
N ASP A 125 18.29 9.20 22.83
CA ASP A 125 19.74 9.32 23.05
C ASP A 125 20.48 9.28 21.71
N SER A 126 20.74 10.47 21.16
CA SER A 126 21.96 10.84 20.43
C SER A 126 21.88 12.29 19.97
N ALA A 127 22.49 13.16 20.78
CA ALA A 127 23.09 14.47 20.45
C ALA A 127 22.26 15.50 19.63
N THR A 128 21.82 16.59 20.27
CA THR A 128 22.50 17.91 20.25
C THR A 128 21.71 18.92 21.11
N LYS A 129 22.45 19.70 21.90
CA LYS A 129 22.01 20.67 22.93
C LYS A 129 21.76 22.06 22.32
N ALA A 130 20.90 22.84 22.99
CA ALA A 130 20.52 24.26 22.83
C ALA A 130 19.33 24.50 21.86
N GLU A 131 18.22 25.17 22.20
CA GLU A 131 17.95 26.13 23.27
C GLU A 131 16.42 26.28 23.53
N LYS A 132 16.09 26.60 24.79
CA LYS A 132 14.93 27.33 25.32
C LYS A 132 13.52 26.71 25.31
N GLU A 133 13.11 26.34 26.52
CA GLU A 133 11.73 26.33 27.02
C GLU A 133 11.05 27.71 26.87
N ALA A 134 9.82 27.73 26.34
CA ALA A 134 8.64 28.25 27.04
C ALA A 134 7.36 28.15 26.18
N SER A 135 6.28 27.70 26.82
CA SER A 135 4.86 27.72 26.40
C SER A 135 4.35 26.56 25.53
N VAL A 136 3.68 25.59 26.18
CA VAL A 136 2.76 24.66 25.49
C VAL A 136 1.34 24.85 26.04
N ALA A 137 0.71 25.94 25.58
CA ALA A 137 -0.71 25.91 25.29
C ALA A 137 -0.94 25.00 24.08
N ALA A 138 -2.07 24.29 24.05
CA ALA A 138 -2.51 23.42 22.96
C ALA A 138 -2.16 24.00 21.57
N LYS A 139 -1.28 23.31 20.83
CA LYS A 139 -1.03 23.62 19.42
C LYS A 139 -1.42 22.42 18.58
N VAL A 140 -2.63 22.51 18.02
CA VAL A 140 -2.84 22.10 16.62
C VAL A 140 -1.67 22.69 15.83
N ASP A 141 -1.00 21.90 14.99
CA ASP A 141 0.01 22.42 14.09
C ASP A 141 -0.56 23.67 13.41
N PRO A 142 0.06 24.86 13.59
CA PRO A 142 -0.45 26.10 13.00
C PRO A 142 -0.63 25.98 11.48
N ALA A 143 0.14 25.13 10.81
CA ALA A 143 -0.01 24.85 9.38
C ALA A 143 -1.24 23.97 9.10
N GLN A 144 -1.53 22.97 9.94
CA GLN A 144 -2.74 22.15 9.84
C GLN A 144 -4.01 22.99 10.07
N ALA A 145 -4.06 23.77 11.16
CA ALA A 145 -5.21 24.63 11.45
C ALA A 145 -5.46 25.66 10.33
N LYS A 146 -4.38 26.27 9.79
CA LYS A 146 -4.48 27.21 8.67
C LYS A 146 -4.93 26.53 7.38
N TRP A 147 -4.45 25.32 7.10
CA TRP A 147 -4.87 24.55 5.94
C TRP A 147 -6.35 24.17 6.03
N GLU A 148 -6.79 23.60 7.15
CA GLU A 148 -8.19 23.20 7.36
C GLU A 148 -9.14 24.40 7.30
N ALA A 149 -8.79 25.52 7.94
CA ALA A 149 -9.59 26.74 7.87
C ALA A 149 -9.64 27.35 6.46
N SER A 150 -8.56 27.26 5.69
CA SER A 150 -8.50 27.81 4.33
C SER A 150 -9.24 26.93 3.32
N ILE A 151 -9.07 25.60 3.40
CA ILE A 151 -9.73 24.67 2.50
C ILE A 151 -11.24 24.61 2.77
N ALA A 152 -11.68 24.75 4.04
CA ALA A 152 -13.10 24.81 4.39
C ALA A 152 -13.83 26.00 3.74
N LYS A 153 -13.13 27.13 3.53
CA LYS A 153 -13.70 28.33 2.87
C LYS A 153 -13.83 28.16 1.35
N VAL A 154 -12.81 27.61 0.70
CA VAL A 154 -12.75 27.56 -0.78
C VAL A 154 -13.36 26.30 -1.38
N LYS A 155 -13.41 25.19 -0.64
CA LYS A 155 -13.97 23.91 -1.09
C LYS A 155 -15.43 24.00 -1.56
N PRO A 156 -16.39 24.65 -0.86
CA PRO A 156 -17.77 24.71 -1.33
C PRO A 156 -17.91 25.49 -2.64
N GLN A 157 -17.17 26.60 -2.81
CA GLN A 157 -17.16 27.38 -4.04
C GLN A 157 -16.52 26.58 -5.19
N ALA A 158 -15.48 25.82 -4.89
CA ALA A 158 -14.81 24.97 -5.86
C ALA A 158 -15.69 23.81 -6.32
N VAL A 159 -16.40 23.16 -5.40
CA VAL A 159 -17.36 22.11 -5.72
C VAL A 159 -18.53 22.67 -6.55
N ALA A 160 -19.06 23.85 -6.21
CA ALA A 160 -20.11 24.50 -6.97
C ALA A 160 -19.66 24.80 -8.41
N ARG A 161 -18.44 25.34 -8.59
CA ARG A 161 -17.87 25.64 -9.92
C ARG A 161 -17.53 24.38 -10.72
N ILE A 162 -17.05 23.31 -10.06
CA ILE A 162 -16.85 22.00 -10.68
C ILE A 162 -18.18 21.44 -11.19
N LYS A 163 -19.26 21.60 -10.42
CA LYS A 163 -20.60 21.12 -10.77
C LYS A 163 -21.24 21.94 -11.91
N ALA A 164 -20.86 23.22 -12.04
CA ALA A 164 -21.27 24.08 -13.16
C ALA A 164 -20.59 23.71 -14.49
N GLY A 165 -19.51 22.91 -14.47
CA GLY A 165 -18.79 22.50 -15.67
C GLY A 165 -17.90 23.61 -16.24
N GLY A 166 -17.28 23.37 -17.40
CA GLY A 166 -16.41 24.32 -18.10
C GLY A 166 -14.91 24.01 -18.02
N PRO A 167 -14.07 24.71 -18.81
CA PRO A 167 -12.63 24.47 -18.93
C PRO A 167 -11.84 24.70 -17.62
N VAL A 168 -12.41 25.43 -16.66
CA VAL A 168 -11.81 25.66 -15.33
C VAL A 168 -12.09 24.49 -14.37
N ALA A 169 -13.14 23.68 -14.60
CA ALA A 169 -13.59 22.64 -13.68
C ALA A 169 -12.54 21.54 -13.45
N ASP A 170 -11.89 21.04 -14.51
CA ASP A 170 -10.90 19.95 -14.36
C ASP A 170 -9.62 20.42 -13.67
N LYS A 171 -9.15 21.64 -13.99
CA LYS A 171 -8.02 22.27 -13.27
C LYS A 171 -8.32 22.48 -11.79
N LEU A 172 -9.58 22.76 -11.44
CA LEU A 172 -10.02 22.96 -10.06
C LEU A 172 -10.12 21.63 -9.29
N LYS A 173 -10.56 20.54 -9.94
CA LYS A 173 -10.52 19.17 -9.38
C LYS A 173 -9.08 18.76 -9.06
N ASP A 174 -8.16 18.98 -9.99
CA ASP A 174 -6.75 18.59 -9.83
C ASP A 174 -6.05 19.38 -8.70
N ALA A 175 -6.31 20.69 -8.62
CA ALA A 175 -5.76 21.52 -7.55
C ALA A 175 -6.27 21.12 -6.15
N LEU A 176 -7.57 20.78 -6.03
CA LEU A 176 -8.15 20.25 -4.80
C LEU A 176 -7.58 18.87 -4.41
N LYS A 177 -7.42 17.97 -5.39
CA LYS A 177 -6.84 16.64 -5.18
C LYS A 177 -5.39 16.73 -4.72
N MET A 178 -4.58 17.59 -5.34
CA MET A 178 -3.18 17.80 -4.96
C MET A 178 -3.03 18.36 -3.54
N GLY A 179 -3.88 19.31 -3.16
CA GLY A 179 -3.91 19.83 -1.80
C GLY A 179 -4.30 18.77 -0.77
N LYS A 180 -5.30 17.95 -1.07
CA LYS A 180 -5.75 16.84 -0.22
C LYS A 180 -4.66 15.79 0.01
N VAL A 181 -4.00 15.30 -1.05
CA VAL A 181 -2.94 14.29 -0.95
C VAL A 181 -1.76 14.78 -0.10
N ARG A 182 -1.39 16.07 -0.24
CA ARG A 182 -0.31 16.67 0.56
C ARG A 182 -0.69 16.81 2.04
N ALA A 183 -1.94 17.14 2.32
CA ALA A 183 -2.45 17.19 3.68
C ALA A 183 -2.59 15.80 4.33
N GLU A 184 -2.98 14.77 3.56
CA GLU A 184 -3.02 13.37 4.00
C GLU A 184 -1.61 12.81 4.27
N ALA A 185 -0.60 13.31 3.56
CA ALA A 185 0.80 13.03 3.82
C ALA A 185 1.41 13.85 4.98
N GLY A 186 0.62 14.70 5.66
CA GLY A 186 1.08 15.56 6.75
C GLY A 186 1.92 16.78 6.31
N ASP A 187 2.10 16.99 5.01
CA ASP A 187 2.83 18.15 4.45
C ASP A 187 1.88 19.34 4.25
N TYR A 188 1.44 19.93 5.36
CA TYR A 188 0.54 21.08 5.35
C TYR A 188 1.16 22.34 4.72
N THR A 189 2.50 22.44 4.71
CA THR A 189 3.22 23.54 4.04
C THR A 189 3.10 23.42 2.52
N ALA A 190 3.27 22.22 1.96
CA ALA A 190 3.07 21.98 0.54
C ALA A 190 1.59 21.96 0.14
N ALA A 191 0.68 21.58 1.06
CA ALA A 191 -0.76 21.70 0.85
C ALA A 191 -1.18 23.16 0.73
N MET A 192 -0.76 24.03 1.64
CA MET A 192 -1.06 25.48 1.60
C MET A 192 -0.63 26.16 0.29
N LYS A 193 0.43 25.67 -0.37
CA LYS A 193 0.88 26.18 -1.69
C LYS A 193 -0.11 25.93 -2.82
N THR A 194 -1.13 25.07 -2.66
CA THR A 194 -2.18 24.85 -3.66
C THR A 194 -3.32 25.85 -3.55
N LEU A 195 -3.50 26.52 -2.39
CA LEU A 195 -4.59 27.49 -2.16
C LEU A 195 -4.56 28.68 -3.11
N PRO A 196 -3.42 29.30 -3.45
CA PRO A 196 -3.39 30.41 -4.41
C PRO A 196 -3.84 29.98 -5.81
N ALA A 197 -3.53 28.74 -6.22
CA ALA A 197 -3.98 28.20 -7.49
C ALA A 197 -5.50 27.95 -7.49
N ILE A 198 -6.04 27.41 -6.39
CA ILE A 198 -7.49 27.22 -6.20
C ILE A 198 -8.21 28.57 -6.23
N ALA A 199 -7.71 29.57 -5.50
CA ALA A 199 -8.29 30.92 -5.47
C ALA A 199 -8.26 31.62 -6.85
N LYS A 200 -7.15 31.46 -7.59
CA LYS A 200 -7.03 31.99 -8.95
C LYS A 200 -8.06 31.36 -9.90
N LEU A 201 -8.21 30.03 -9.84
CA LEU A 201 -9.17 29.30 -10.67
C LEU A 201 -10.62 29.66 -10.32
N LEU A 202 -10.95 29.87 -9.04
CA LEU A 202 -12.29 30.31 -8.62
C LEU A 202 -12.71 31.65 -9.22
N ASN A 203 -11.74 32.56 -9.41
CA ASN A 203 -11.96 33.90 -9.97
C ASN A 203 -11.73 33.98 -11.49
N THR A 204 -11.38 32.87 -12.15
CA THR A 204 -11.20 32.86 -13.61
C THR A 204 -12.57 32.74 -14.28
N PRO A 205 -13.02 33.70 -15.10
CA PRO A 205 -14.28 33.55 -15.85
C PRO A 205 -14.16 32.39 -16.86
N ASP A 206 -15.22 31.59 -16.98
CA ASP A 206 -15.33 30.59 -18.05
C ASP A 206 -15.71 31.38 -19.31
N ALA A 207 -14.71 31.73 -20.12
CA ALA A 207 -14.95 32.42 -21.38
C ALA A 207 -15.78 31.52 -22.32
N GLN A 208 -16.97 31.99 -22.68
CA GLN A 208 -17.78 31.43 -23.75
C GLN A 208 -17.08 31.66 -25.10
N ALA A 209 -17.16 30.64 -25.95
CA ALA A 209 -16.72 30.69 -27.33
C ALA A 209 -17.75 31.45 -28.19
N GLU A 210 -17.27 32.33 -29.07
CA GLU A 210 -17.93 32.70 -30.32
C GLU A 210 -16.95 32.48 -31.50
N THR A 211 -17.47 31.71 -32.46
CA THR A 211 -17.09 31.38 -33.84
C THR A 211 -16.97 32.65 -34.73
N GLU A 212 -16.36 32.75 -35.92
CA GLU A 212 -16.10 31.82 -37.01
C GLU A 212 -15.12 32.43 -38.06
N GLN A 213 -14.35 31.57 -38.73
CA GLN A 213 -13.90 31.58 -40.15
C GLN A 213 -13.04 32.73 -40.74
N GLN A 214 -11.78 32.42 -41.06
CA GLN A 214 -11.33 32.02 -42.42
C GLN A 214 -9.86 31.52 -42.39
N ALA A 215 -9.56 30.47 -43.16
CA ALA A 215 -8.23 29.87 -43.38
C ALA A 215 -7.79 30.10 -44.85
N PRO A 216 -6.55 29.77 -45.31
CA PRO A 216 -5.24 29.47 -44.67
C PRO A 216 -4.08 30.32 -45.31
N PRO A 217 -2.74 30.11 -45.07
CA PRO A 217 -2.07 29.01 -44.37
C PRO A 217 -1.05 29.36 -43.26
N VAL A 218 -1.02 28.45 -42.28
CA VAL A 218 0.13 27.92 -41.54
C VAL A 218 1.05 28.93 -40.84
N LYS A 219 0.75 29.19 -39.56
CA LYS A 219 1.70 29.47 -38.46
C LYS A 219 0.93 29.38 -37.14
N GLN A 220 0.87 28.19 -36.53
CA GLN A 220 0.26 28.03 -35.20
C GLN A 220 1.18 28.66 -34.14
N LYS A 221 0.90 29.93 -33.79
CA LYS A 221 1.32 30.54 -32.52
C LYS A 221 0.27 30.19 -31.46
N SER A 222 0.67 29.42 -30.46
CA SER A 222 -0.05 29.32 -29.18
C SER A 222 0.26 30.55 -28.32
N ASP A 223 -0.76 31.25 -27.83
CA ASP A 223 -0.69 32.39 -26.87
C ASP A 223 -0.22 31.95 -25.47
N GLN A 224 0.99 31.43 -25.40
CA GLN A 224 1.72 31.08 -24.18
C GLN A 224 3.06 31.81 -24.22
N GLY A 225 3.52 32.34 -23.09
CA GLY A 225 4.86 32.95 -23.03
C GLY A 225 5.95 31.93 -23.41
N PRO A 226 7.13 32.35 -23.91
CA PRO A 226 8.17 31.44 -24.41
C PRO A 226 8.55 30.29 -23.45
N ALA A 227 8.50 30.55 -22.13
CA ALA A 227 8.75 29.53 -21.11
C ALA A 227 7.63 28.47 -21.00
N GLN A 228 6.36 28.85 -21.18
CA GLN A 228 5.23 27.92 -21.18
C GLN A 228 5.20 27.08 -22.45
N GLN A 229 5.49 27.71 -23.61
CA GLN A 229 5.66 27.01 -24.88
C GLN A 229 6.78 25.96 -24.79
N PHE A 230 7.92 26.33 -24.20
CA PHE A 230 9.03 25.41 -23.98
C PHE A 230 8.63 24.22 -23.09
N GLN A 231 7.89 24.45 -21.99
CA GLN A 231 7.42 23.38 -21.11
C GLN A 231 6.42 22.44 -21.80
N ALA A 232 5.47 22.99 -22.56
CA ALA A 232 4.52 22.21 -23.34
C ALA A 232 5.23 21.35 -24.39
N ARG A 233 6.13 21.95 -25.16
CA ARG A 233 6.91 21.27 -26.20
C ARG A 233 7.83 20.20 -25.62
N ARG A 234 8.48 20.47 -24.48
CA ARG A 234 9.30 19.49 -23.78
C ARG A 234 8.49 18.25 -23.37
N THR A 235 7.26 18.45 -22.90
CA THR A 235 6.38 17.34 -22.50
C THR A 235 6.02 16.47 -23.69
N GLU A 236 5.77 17.07 -24.85
CA GLU A 236 5.49 16.38 -26.10
C GLU A 236 6.72 15.61 -26.62
N VAL A 237 7.88 16.28 -26.68
CA VAL A 237 9.16 15.67 -27.08
C VAL A 237 9.55 14.51 -26.17
N MET A 238 9.29 14.61 -24.86
CA MET A 238 9.53 13.49 -23.93
C MET A 238 8.61 12.29 -24.21
N LYS A 239 7.37 12.52 -24.64
CA LYS A 239 6.49 11.43 -25.08
C LYS A 239 7.02 10.77 -26.35
N LEU A 240 7.45 11.56 -27.35
CA LEU A 240 8.06 11.05 -28.58
C LEU A 240 9.35 10.27 -28.29
N LEU A 241 10.21 10.79 -27.43
CA LEU A 241 11.45 10.12 -27.02
C LEU A 241 11.13 8.81 -26.29
N SER A 242 10.10 8.78 -25.44
CA SER A 242 9.65 7.55 -24.78
C SER A 242 9.08 6.53 -25.77
N ALA A 243 8.37 6.99 -26.82
CA ALA A 243 7.84 6.14 -27.87
C ALA A 243 8.97 5.59 -28.76
N ALA A 244 9.94 6.44 -29.13
CA ALA A 244 11.12 6.07 -29.89
C ALA A 244 12.03 5.11 -29.10
N LEU A 245 12.13 5.27 -27.77
CA LEU A 245 12.77 4.31 -26.87
C LEU A 245 12.03 2.97 -26.84
N LYS A 246 10.69 2.98 -26.80
CA LYS A 246 9.86 1.76 -26.89
C LYS A 246 9.97 1.08 -28.27
N GLN A 247 10.18 1.86 -29.33
CA GLN A 247 10.32 1.40 -30.71
C GLN A 247 11.78 1.13 -31.12
N PHE A 248 12.74 1.31 -30.21
CA PHE A 248 14.17 1.12 -30.46
C PHE A 248 14.70 1.89 -31.68
N SER A 249 14.22 3.13 -31.89
CA SER A 249 14.68 3.96 -33.00
C SER A 249 16.19 4.24 -32.92
N PRO A 250 16.94 4.10 -34.03
CA PRO A 250 18.38 4.41 -34.06
C PRO A 250 18.67 5.89 -33.76
N HIS A 251 17.68 6.76 -33.92
CA HIS A 251 17.78 8.20 -33.73
C HIS A 251 17.71 8.65 -32.26
N VAL A 252 17.45 7.74 -31.31
CA VAL A 252 17.32 8.06 -29.87
C VAL A 252 18.58 8.71 -29.29
N GLY A 253 19.77 8.26 -29.72
CA GLY A 253 21.04 8.81 -29.24
C GLY A 253 21.23 10.28 -29.66
N ALA A 254 20.96 10.59 -30.92
CA ALA A 254 21.01 11.97 -31.44
C ALA A 254 19.92 12.86 -30.80
N ALA A 255 18.72 12.31 -30.60
CA ALA A 255 17.61 12.98 -29.94
C ALA A 255 17.91 13.34 -28.47
N GLN A 256 18.64 12.49 -27.74
CA GLN A 256 19.05 12.79 -26.36
C GLN A 256 20.09 13.92 -26.29
N THR A 257 20.99 14.02 -27.27
CA THR A 257 21.97 15.12 -27.37
C THR A 257 21.28 16.46 -27.62
N ALA A 258 20.37 16.54 -28.60
CA ALA A 258 19.60 17.75 -28.88
C ALA A 258 18.68 18.14 -27.70
N LEU A 259 18.15 17.17 -26.94
CA LEU A 259 17.39 17.45 -25.73
C LEU A 259 18.26 18.08 -24.63
N LYS A 260 19.53 17.69 -24.52
CA LYS A 260 20.47 18.29 -23.57
C LYS A 260 20.77 19.75 -23.94
N GLU A 261 20.97 20.04 -25.22
CA GLU A 261 21.17 21.40 -25.73
C GLU A 261 19.95 22.29 -25.46
N ALA A 262 18.74 21.76 -25.68
CA ALA A 262 17.49 22.45 -25.34
C ALA A 262 17.38 22.82 -23.85
N MET A 263 17.84 21.92 -22.96
CA MET A 263 17.82 22.15 -21.52
C MET A 263 18.86 23.17 -21.06
N GLU A 264 20.04 23.20 -21.67
CA GLU A 264 21.06 24.23 -21.40
C GLU A 264 20.63 25.61 -21.89
N ALA A 265 19.98 25.71 -23.06
CA ALA A 265 19.40 26.97 -23.55
C ALA A 265 18.29 27.49 -22.62
N ALA A 266 17.41 26.61 -22.13
CA ALA A 266 16.38 26.97 -21.16
C ALA A 266 16.96 27.42 -19.80
N LYS A 267 18.08 26.83 -19.38
CA LYS A 267 18.83 27.26 -18.17
C LYS A 267 19.42 28.66 -18.33
N ALA A 268 19.84 29.01 -19.54
CA ALA A 268 20.26 30.36 -19.92
C ALA A 268 19.08 31.36 -20.11
N LYS A 269 17.83 30.92 -19.88
CA LYS A 269 16.57 31.65 -20.17
C LYS A 269 16.39 32.00 -21.65
N ASP A 270 17.16 31.39 -22.54
CA ASP A 270 16.98 31.46 -23.98
C ASP A 270 15.96 30.39 -24.41
N PHE A 271 14.69 30.69 -24.16
CA PHE A 271 13.59 29.79 -24.50
C PHE A 271 13.35 29.69 -26.02
N THR A 272 13.84 30.66 -26.80
CA THR A 272 13.76 30.64 -28.26
C THR A 272 14.74 29.61 -28.83
N ALA A 273 16.00 29.63 -28.39
CA ALA A 273 16.98 28.60 -28.74
C ALA A 273 16.59 27.23 -28.17
N GLY A 274 16.03 27.19 -26.94
CA GLY A 274 15.52 25.97 -26.34
C GLY A 274 14.38 25.33 -27.13
N LEU A 275 13.45 26.13 -27.68
CA LEU A 275 12.37 25.65 -28.54
C LEU A 275 12.90 25.10 -29.87
N ALA A 276 13.84 25.80 -30.51
CA ALA A 276 14.47 25.33 -31.75
C ALA A 276 15.19 23.98 -31.55
N ALA A 277 15.89 23.80 -30.44
CA ALA A 277 16.53 22.54 -30.09
C ALA A 277 15.51 21.43 -29.80
N LEU A 278 14.37 21.72 -29.15
CA LEU A 278 13.28 20.75 -28.98
C LEU A 278 12.65 20.33 -30.31
N ASP A 279 12.52 21.25 -31.27
CA ASP A 279 12.04 20.93 -32.61
C ASP A 279 13.05 20.08 -33.39
N GLN A 280 14.35 20.27 -33.17
CA GLN A 280 15.38 19.36 -33.69
C GLN A 280 15.25 17.96 -33.10
N VAL A 281 14.95 17.80 -31.80
CA VAL A 281 14.68 16.48 -31.20
C VAL A 281 13.50 15.81 -31.90
N ALA A 282 12.39 16.52 -32.10
CA ALA A 282 11.22 15.97 -32.80
C ALA A 282 11.55 15.60 -34.26
N THR A 283 12.33 16.44 -34.95
CA THR A 283 12.76 16.19 -36.33
C THR A 283 13.64 14.95 -36.44
N ILE A 284 14.62 14.78 -35.54
CA ILE A 284 15.49 13.61 -35.47
C ILE A 284 14.67 12.33 -35.25
N LEU A 285 13.66 12.39 -34.37
CA LEU A 285 12.79 11.25 -34.08
C LEU A 285 11.77 10.96 -35.18
N ALA A 286 11.50 11.92 -36.07
CA ALA A 286 10.58 11.78 -37.20
C ALA A 286 11.29 11.39 -38.51
N GLN A 287 12.63 11.28 -38.52
CA GLN A 287 13.35 10.81 -39.70
C GLN A 287 12.91 9.38 -40.04
N PRO A 288 12.48 9.13 -41.28
CA PRO A 288 12.16 7.78 -41.71
C PRO A 288 13.42 6.93 -41.65
N VAL A 289 13.32 5.73 -41.09
CA VAL A 289 14.38 4.73 -41.15
C VAL A 289 14.62 4.46 -42.64
N PRO A 290 15.83 4.67 -43.19
CA PRO A 290 16.07 4.47 -44.62
C PRO A 290 15.77 3.02 -44.98
N MET A 291 14.69 2.80 -45.73
CA MET A 291 14.52 1.64 -46.58
C MET A 291 14.80 2.14 -48.00
N GLU A 292 15.91 1.73 -48.59
CA GLU A 292 16.19 1.99 -50.00
C GLU A 292 16.29 0.63 -50.74
N PRO A 293 15.58 0.45 -51.87
CA PRO A 293 15.52 -0.80 -52.63
C PRO A 293 16.76 -0.98 -53.55
N PRO A 294 16.98 -2.19 -54.13
CA PRO A 294 18.28 -2.57 -54.69
C PRO A 294 18.47 -2.22 -56.18
N ALA A 295 19.76 -2.22 -56.58
CA ALA A 295 20.40 -2.04 -57.90
C ALA A 295 20.85 -0.60 -58.20
N ASP A 296 22.07 -0.31 -58.65
CA ASP A 296 22.99 -1.08 -59.51
C ASP A 296 24.46 -0.67 -59.27
N ASP A 297 25.38 -1.53 -59.70
CA ASP A 297 26.84 -1.51 -59.48
C ASP A 297 27.55 -0.18 -59.79
N THR A 298 28.48 0.23 -58.91
CA THR A 298 29.85 0.64 -59.30
C THR A 298 30.76 0.83 -58.06
N VAL A 299 31.59 -0.19 -57.83
CA VAL A 299 32.99 -0.17 -57.35
C VAL A 299 33.50 1.13 -56.71
N SER A 300 33.84 1.10 -55.41
CA SER A 300 35.19 1.39 -54.87
C SER A 300 35.26 1.41 -53.33
N LYS A 301 35.75 0.30 -52.75
CA LYS A 301 36.77 0.21 -51.68
C LYS A 301 36.65 1.15 -50.45
N LYS A 302 36.07 0.64 -49.35
CA LYS A 302 36.55 0.87 -47.98
C LYS A 302 36.13 -0.31 -47.08
N GLU A 303 37.06 -0.75 -46.25
CA GLU A 303 37.07 -2.01 -45.48
C GLU A 303 35.83 -2.24 -44.59
N ASP A 304 35.45 -3.51 -44.54
CA ASP A 304 34.24 -4.13 -43.96
C ASP A 304 33.74 -3.57 -42.63
N LEU A 305 32.48 -3.11 -42.65
CA LEU A 305 31.60 -3.08 -41.49
C LEU A 305 30.40 -3.99 -41.84
N PRO A 306 30.14 -5.09 -41.12
CA PRO A 306 29.06 -6.00 -41.50
C PRO A 306 27.69 -5.33 -41.31
N ASP A 307 26.92 -5.28 -42.40
CA ASP A 307 25.58 -4.69 -42.56
C ASP A 307 24.44 -5.57 -42.00
N GLU A 308 24.73 -6.45 -41.06
CA GLU A 308 23.74 -7.04 -40.17
C GLU A 308 24.01 -6.52 -38.75
N PRO A 309 22.98 -6.21 -37.93
CA PRO A 309 23.23 -5.93 -36.52
C PRO A 309 24.01 -7.13 -36.00
N SER A 310 25.27 -6.89 -35.58
CA SER A 310 26.15 -7.97 -35.12
C SER A 310 25.36 -8.86 -34.17
N GLU A 311 25.63 -10.17 -34.13
CA GLU A 311 24.93 -11.10 -33.25
C GLU A 311 24.77 -10.54 -31.82
N LEU A 312 25.76 -9.77 -31.36
CA LEU A 312 25.77 -9.04 -30.09
C LEU A 312 24.78 -7.87 -30.00
N GLU A 313 24.60 -7.07 -31.06
CA GLU A 313 23.53 -6.05 -31.12
C GLU A 313 22.14 -6.68 -31.08
N GLY A 314 21.91 -7.75 -31.84
CA GLY A 314 20.66 -8.52 -31.79
C GLY A 314 20.40 -9.09 -30.38
N ARG A 315 21.44 -9.61 -29.73
CA ARG A 315 21.38 -10.11 -28.34
C ARG A 315 21.15 -9.01 -27.31
N LEU A 316 21.72 -7.82 -27.48
CA LEU A 316 21.44 -6.66 -26.62
C LEU A 316 19.96 -6.28 -26.69
N ILE A 317 19.40 -6.24 -27.89
CA ILE A 317 17.99 -5.90 -28.12
C ILE A 317 17.07 -6.95 -27.51
N SER A 318 17.33 -8.24 -27.71
CA SER A 318 16.51 -9.31 -27.15
C SER A 318 16.57 -9.33 -25.61
N THR A 319 17.75 -9.12 -25.03
CA THR A 319 17.97 -9.05 -23.58
C THR A 319 17.29 -7.83 -22.97
N ALA A 320 17.31 -6.68 -23.66
CA ALA A 320 16.58 -5.48 -23.23
C ALA A 320 15.07 -5.70 -23.17
N ARG A 321 14.50 -6.36 -24.20
CA ARG A 321 13.07 -6.71 -24.24
C ARG A 321 12.71 -7.72 -23.15
N ALA A 322 13.57 -8.70 -22.89
CA ALA A 322 13.38 -9.66 -21.79
C ALA A 322 13.36 -8.94 -20.44
N LEU A 323 14.27 -8.00 -20.19
CA LEU A 323 14.29 -7.21 -18.96
C LEU A 323 13.03 -6.36 -18.78
N GLN A 324 12.53 -5.77 -19.87
CA GLN A 324 11.33 -4.93 -19.84
C GLN A 324 10.05 -5.73 -19.56
N LYS A 325 9.98 -6.98 -20.01
CA LYS A 325 8.84 -7.89 -19.78
C LYS A 325 8.99 -8.71 -18.49
N SER A 326 10.10 -8.55 -17.79
CA SER A 326 10.42 -9.35 -16.61
C SER A 326 9.64 -8.86 -15.38
N LEU A 327 9.17 -9.81 -14.56
CA LEU A 327 8.52 -9.57 -13.27
C LEU A 327 9.54 -9.47 -12.11
N LEU A 328 10.81 -9.25 -12.40
CA LEU A 328 11.86 -9.16 -11.39
C LEU A 328 11.65 -7.98 -10.40
N PRO A 329 12.14 -8.09 -9.15
CA PRO A 329 12.10 -6.99 -8.19
C PRO A 329 12.79 -5.72 -8.70
N SER A 330 12.30 -4.54 -8.29
CA SER A 330 12.79 -3.23 -8.78
C SER A 330 14.31 -3.01 -8.62
N LYS A 331 14.90 -3.48 -7.51
CA LYS A 331 16.35 -3.43 -7.28
C LYS A 331 17.15 -4.29 -8.25
N GLU A 332 16.58 -5.41 -8.68
CA GLU A 332 17.21 -6.36 -9.59
C GLU A 332 17.10 -5.87 -11.04
N ILE A 333 15.94 -5.31 -11.42
CA ILE A 333 15.77 -4.56 -12.68
C ILE A 333 16.78 -3.40 -12.77
N GLU A 334 16.97 -2.63 -11.69
CA GLU A 334 17.95 -1.54 -11.65
C GLU A 334 19.40 -2.04 -11.82
N ARG A 335 19.74 -3.17 -11.19
CA ARG A 335 21.07 -3.79 -11.33
C ARG A 335 21.32 -4.30 -12.76
N LEU A 336 20.36 -5.02 -13.33
CA LEU A 336 20.47 -5.62 -14.67
C LEU A 336 20.43 -4.55 -15.77
N SER A 337 19.64 -3.49 -15.61
CA SER A 337 19.64 -2.36 -16.56
C SER A 337 20.97 -1.61 -16.57
N LYS A 338 21.62 -1.44 -15.42
CA LYS A 338 22.99 -0.90 -15.34
C LYS A 338 24.01 -1.82 -16.02
N ALA A 339 23.89 -3.13 -15.87
CA ALA A 339 24.73 -4.11 -16.54
C ALA A 339 24.52 -4.08 -18.07
N LEU A 340 23.28 -4.02 -18.54
CA LEU A 340 22.93 -3.90 -19.96
C LEU A 340 23.47 -2.61 -20.59
N THR A 341 23.42 -1.50 -19.85
CA THR A 341 24.00 -0.21 -20.27
C THR A 341 25.52 -0.32 -20.43
N ARG A 342 26.19 -1.04 -19.53
CA ARG A 342 27.64 -1.32 -19.64
C ARG A 342 27.95 -2.22 -20.83
N ALA A 343 27.15 -3.25 -21.09
CA ALA A 343 27.33 -4.14 -22.24
C ALA A 343 27.23 -3.36 -23.57
N ARG A 344 26.25 -2.45 -23.67
CA ARG A 344 26.11 -1.55 -24.83
C ARG A 344 27.32 -0.62 -25.01
N LYS A 345 27.90 -0.13 -23.91
CA LYS A 345 29.10 0.71 -23.96
C LYS A 345 30.33 -0.07 -24.39
N LEU A 346 30.48 -1.32 -23.94
CA LEU A 346 31.57 -2.21 -24.35
C LEU A 346 31.50 -2.51 -25.85
N LEU A 347 30.30 -2.80 -26.37
CA LEU A 347 30.11 -3.01 -27.81
C LEU A 347 30.44 -1.76 -28.62
N LYS A 348 30.00 -0.58 -28.18
CA LYS A 348 30.35 0.69 -28.84
C LYS A 348 31.86 0.98 -28.84
N ASN A 349 32.58 0.44 -27.87
CA ASN A 349 34.03 0.58 -27.76
C ASN A 349 34.81 -0.54 -28.48
N GLY A 350 34.13 -1.46 -29.18
CA GLY A 350 34.75 -2.60 -29.86
C GLY A 350 35.18 -3.75 -28.94
N ASP A 351 34.81 -3.72 -27.65
CA ASP A 351 35.12 -4.76 -26.68
C ASP A 351 34.05 -5.85 -26.67
N GLU A 352 34.04 -6.64 -27.73
CA GLU A 352 33.03 -7.68 -27.99
C GLU A 352 33.11 -8.84 -26.99
N GLU A 353 34.30 -9.21 -26.54
CA GLU A 353 34.50 -10.32 -25.60
C GLU A 353 33.88 -10.01 -24.23
N ASN A 354 34.14 -8.80 -23.69
CA ASN A 354 33.54 -8.40 -22.42
C ASN A 354 32.06 -8.07 -22.56
N CYS A 355 31.61 -7.59 -23.73
CA CYS A 355 30.20 -7.45 -24.04
C CYS A 355 29.48 -8.82 -23.95
N LYS A 356 30.02 -9.84 -24.63
CA LYS A 356 29.48 -11.20 -24.65
C LYS A 356 29.41 -11.80 -23.24
N LYS A 357 30.50 -11.72 -22.47
CA LYS A 357 30.54 -12.18 -21.06
C LYS A 357 29.47 -11.52 -20.20
N LEU A 358 29.25 -10.22 -20.38
CA LEU A 358 28.27 -9.48 -19.60
C LEU A 358 26.84 -9.81 -20.02
N LEU A 359 26.60 -10.07 -21.32
CA LEU A 359 25.32 -10.57 -21.83
C LEU A 359 25.03 -11.99 -21.34
N ASP A 360 26.03 -12.87 -21.30
CA ASP A 360 25.90 -14.23 -20.75
C ASP A 360 25.59 -14.17 -19.25
N LEU A 361 26.22 -13.24 -18.51
CA LEU A 361 25.90 -13.02 -17.09
C LEU A 361 24.45 -12.56 -16.90
N ILE A 362 23.97 -11.65 -17.73
CA ILE A 362 22.58 -11.18 -17.70
C ILE A 362 21.61 -12.30 -18.09
N ALA A 363 21.92 -13.08 -19.12
CA ALA A 363 21.13 -14.24 -19.54
C ALA A 363 21.08 -15.33 -18.46
N SER A 364 22.21 -15.55 -17.76
CA SER A 364 22.26 -16.45 -16.61
C SER A 364 21.42 -15.94 -15.45
N ALA A 365 21.32 -14.61 -15.25
CA ALA A 365 20.43 -14.01 -14.26
C ALA A 365 18.94 -14.14 -14.63
N PHE A 366 18.59 -14.26 -15.92
CA PHE A 366 17.24 -14.59 -16.38
C PHE A 366 16.92 -16.09 -16.27
N SER A 367 17.93 -16.95 -16.47
CA SER A 367 17.79 -18.41 -16.46
C SER A 367 17.92 -19.01 -15.07
N SER A 368 18.66 -18.34 -14.19
CA SER A 368 18.42 -18.45 -12.76
C SER A 368 17.11 -17.72 -12.52
N THR A 369 15.98 -18.42 -12.53
CA THR A 369 14.94 -18.06 -11.57
C THR A 369 15.68 -17.82 -10.25
N PRO A 370 15.70 -16.59 -9.70
CA PRO A 370 15.96 -16.51 -8.27
C PRO A 370 14.98 -17.52 -7.68
N PRO A 371 15.40 -18.46 -6.82
CA PRO A 371 14.39 -19.10 -5.99
C PRO A 371 13.64 -17.91 -5.37
N THR A 372 12.37 -17.71 -5.77
CA THR A 372 11.47 -16.93 -4.93
C THR A 372 11.74 -17.47 -3.55
N PRO A 373 12.26 -16.66 -2.62
CA PRO A 373 12.59 -17.17 -1.30
C PRO A 373 11.34 -17.89 -0.85
N LYS A 374 11.45 -19.21 -0.64
CA LYS A 374 10.32 -20.08 -0.34
C LYS A 374 9.50 -19.35 0.70
N PRO A 375 8.23 -18.99 0.42
CA PRO A 375 7.51 -18.09 1.28
C PRO A 375 7.58 -18.64 2.69
N SER A 376 7.96 -17.78 3.62
CA SER A 376 8.13 -18.16 5.00
C SER A 376 6.81 -18.75 5.50
N GLY A 377 6.87 -19.65 6.48
CA GLY A 377 5.65 -20.20 7.07
C GLY A 377 4.69 -19.11 7.58
N ARG A 378 5.21 -17.93 7.93
CA ARG A 378 4.44 -16.73 8.27
C ARG A 378 3.69 -16.12 7.08
N GLU A 379 4.28 -16.06 5.90
CA GLU A 379 3.64 -15.54 4.68
C GLU A 379 2.55 -16.50 4.20
N ILE A 380 2.83 -17.81 4.19
CA ILE A 380 1.85 -18.85 3.87
C ILE A 380 0.67 -18.79 4.85
N ALA A 381 0.94 -18.69 6.17
CA ALA A 381 -0.09 -18.59 7.18
C ALA A 381 -0.94 -17.30 7.07
N ALA A 382 -0.36 -16.20 6.58
CA ALA A 382 -1.11 -14.95 6.37
C ALA A 382 -2.07 -15.10 5.19
N GLN A 383 -1.60 -15.59 4.04
CA GLN A 383 -2.44 -15.79 2.85
C GLN A 383 -3.61 -16.73 3.13
N VAL A 384 -3.33 -17.89 3.72
CA VAL A 384 -4.35 -18.87 4.10
C VAL A 384 -5.37 -18.28 5.09
N ARG A 385 -4.90 -17.48 6.05
CA ARG A 385 -5.79 -16.84 7.04
C ARG A 385 -6.66 -15.76 6.41
N ASP A 386 -6.15 -14.97 5.48
CA ASP A 386 -6.93 -13.93 4.81
C ASP A 386 -8.09 -14.56 4.01
N VAL A 387 -7.82 -15.62 3.24
CA VAL A 387 -8.84 -16.40 2.51
C VAL A 387 -9.91 -16.95 3.47
N TRP A 388 -9.49 -17.52 4.60
CA TRP A 388 -10.43 -18.03 5.60
C TRP A 388 -11.27 -16.93 6.27
N ASP A 389 -10.64 -15.84 6.71
CA ASP A 389 -11.30 -14.78 7.45
C ASP A 389 -12.33 -14.04 6.58
N ASP A 390 -12.05 -13.86 5.28
CA ASP A 390 -13.00 -13.27 4.35
C ASP A 390 -14.20 -14.20 4.10
N ALA A 391 -13.97 -15.49 3.84
CA ALA A 391 -15.05 -16.47 3.69
C ALA A 391 -15.89 -16.61 4.98
N TYR A 392 -15.24 -16.64 6.14
CA TYR A 392 -15.88 -16.73 7.44
C TYR A 392 -16.71 -15.49 7.75
N ARG A 393 -16.26 -14.31 7.33
CA ARG A 393 -17.01 -13.05 7.45
C ARG A 393 -18.27 -13.06 6.58
N VAL A 394 -18.18 -13.56 5.35
CA VAL A 394 -19.33 -13.69 4.45
C VAL A 394 -20.39 -14.61 5.06
N VAL A 395 -19.99 -15.81 5.51
CA VAL A 395 -20.93 -16.75 6.14
C VAL A 395 -21.50 -16.21 7.45
N GLY A 396 -20.69 -15.51 8.26
CA GLY A 396 -21.16 -14.84 9.47
C GLY A 396 -22.25 -13.82 9.19
N ASN A 397 -22.08 -12.98 8.17
CA ASN A 397 -23.08 -12.00 7.76
C ASN A 397 -24.38 -12.67 7.26
N ASN A 398 -24.27 -13.76 6.50
CA ASN A 398 -25.42 -14.49 5.97
C ASN A 398 -26.21 -15.17 7.11
N LEU A 399 -25.52 -15.73 8.09
CA LEU A 399 -26.14 -16.32 9.28
C LEU A 399 -26.78 -15.29 10.20
N ASP A 400 -26.24 -14.08 10.31
CA ASP A 400 -26.92 -12.99 11.01
C ASP A 400 -28.24 -12.61 10.31
N GLY A 401 -28.31 -12.76 8.98
CA GLY A 401 -29.55 -12.65 8.20
C GLY A 401 -30.56 -13.74 8.56
N LEU A 402 -30.13 -15.01 8.58
CA LEU A 402 -30.96 -16.14 8.97
C LEU A 402 -31.44 -16.03 10.42
N ARG A 403 -30.56 -15.60 11.34
CA ARG A 403 -30.88 -15.39 12.75
C ARG A 403 -31.99 -14.36 12.93
N LYS A 404 -31.97 -13.28 12.15
CA LYS A 404 -33.04 -12.27 12.14
C LYS A 404 -34.35 -12.82 11.59
N ALA A 405 -34.30 -13.65 10.54
CA ALA A 405 -35.48 -14.31 9.99
C ALA A 405 -36.09 -15.31 10.99
N LEU A 406 -35.26 -16.11 11.65
CA LEU A 406 -35.66 -17.07 12.69
C LEU A 406 -36.23 -16.38 13.94
N GLY A 407 -35.62 -15.27 14.38
CA GLY A 407 -36.09 -14.49 15.53
C GLY A 407 -37.40 -13.74 15.29
N ALA A 408 -37.89 -13.69 14.04
CA ALA A 408 -39.23 -13.17 13.74
C ALA A 408 -40.34 -14.21 14.00
N PHE A 409 -39.99 -15.48 14.27
CA PHE A 409 -40.92 -16.52 14.67
C PHE A 409 -40.92 -16.68 16.20
N ASP A 410 -42.12 -16.76 16.78
CA ASP A 410 -42.33 -16.92 18.23
C ASP A 410 -42.25 -18.41 18.64
N ASP A 411 -41.21 -19.11 18.18
CA ASP A 411 -40.94 -20.51 18.49
C ASP A 411 -39.66 -20.66 19.33
N PRO A 412 -39.71 -21.32 20.51
CA PRO A 412 -38.56 -21.48 21.40
C PRO A 412 -37.36 -22.21 20.76
N ASN A 413 -37.59 -23.15 19.84
CA ASN A 413 -36.51 -23.89 19.18
C ASN A 413 -35.80 -23.01 18.13
N CYS A 414 -36.54 -22.13 17.44
CA CYS A 414 -35.96 -21.14 16.53
C CYS A 414 -35.03 -20.16 17.24
N GLN A 415 -35.37 -19.77 18.47
CA GLN A 415 -34.53 -18.91 19.31
C GLN A 415 -33.29 -19.64 19.83
N GLU A 416 -33.40 -20.92 20.21
CA GLU A 416 -32.26 -21.73 20.63
C GLU A 416 -31.27 -22.00 19.48
N LEU A 417 -31.78 -22.20 18.26
CA LEU A 417 -30.96 -22.35 17.04
C LEU A 417 -30.25 -21.04 16.66
N ALA A 418 -30.93 -19.90 16.81
CA ALA A 418 -30.36 -18.56 16.61
C ALA A 418 -29.17 -18.26 17.54
N ASP A 419 -29.16 -18.81 18.75
CA ASP A 419 -28.15 -18.54 19.77
C ASP A 419 -26.91 -19.46 19.69
N LYS A 420 -27.02 -20.64 19.06
CA LYS A 420 -25.95 -21.65 19.07
C LYS A 420 -24.76 -21.36 18.14
N GLY A 421 -24.88 -20.43 17.19
CA GLY A 421 -23.78 -19.89 16.37
C GLY A 421 -22.93 -20.92 15.59
N LEU A 422 -21.98 -20.44 14.78
CA LEU A 422 -21.11 -21.30 13.96
C LEU A 422 -20.16 -22.22 14.80
N ILE A 423 -19.94 -21.89 16.07
CA ILE A 423 -18.92 -22.59 16.87
C ILE A 423 -19.42 -23.96 17.34
N SER A 424 -20.73 -24.11 17.54
CA SER A 424 -21.32 -25.35 18.05
C SER A 424 -21.32 -26.48 17.02
N PHE A 425 -21.45 -26.18 15.72
CA PHE A 425 -21.53 -27.20 14.67
C PHE A 425 -20.16 -27.70 14.16
N THR A 426 -19.08 -26.92 14.36
CA THR A 426 -17.74 -27.27 13.82
C THR A 426 -16.96 -28.26 14.69
N GLY A 427 -17.49 -28.72 15.83
CA GLY A 427 -16.93 -29.86 16.59
C GLY A 427 -15.47 -29.71 17.02
N GLY A 428 -14.99 -28.48 17.25
CA GLY A 428 -13.59 -28.21 17.59
C GLY A 428 -12.62 -28.21 16.39
N LEU A 429 -13.11 -28.40 15.16
CA LEU A 429 -12.29 -28.27 13.95
C LEU A 429 -11.79 -26.84 13.75
N GLN A 430 -12.51 -25.81 14.21
CA GLN A 430 -11.98 -24.43 14.23
C GLN A 430 -10.74 -24.28 15.13
N VAL A 431 -10.66 -25.05 16.23
CA VAL A 431 -9.48 -25.04 17.10
C VAL A 431 -8.31 -25.74 16.40
N LYS A 432 -8.57 -26.84 15.68
CA LYS A 432 -7.56 -27.52 14.86
C LYS A 432 -7.07 -26.64 13.71
N LEU A 433 -7.98 -25.94 13.03
CA LEU A 433 -7.66 -25.00 11.96
C LEU A 433 -6.75 -23.86 12.45
N ASN A 434 -7.11 -23.23 13.57
CA ASN A 434 -6.30 -22.19 14.19
C ASN A 434 -4.92 -22.71 14.63
N LYS A 435 -4.84 -23.97 15.09
CA LYS A 435 -3.58 -24.63 15.41
C LYS A 435 -2.73 -24.79 14.14
N SER A 436 -3.29 -25.24 13.03
CA SER A 436 -2.57 -25.37 11.76
C SER A 436 -2.04 -24.03 11.25
N PHE A 437 -2.79 -22.93 11.42
CA PHE A 437 -2.28 -21.59 11.09
C PHE A 437 -1.09 -21.18 11.97
N LEU A 438 -1.13 -21.51 13.27
CA LEU A 438 -0.03 -21.22 14.19
C LEU A 438 1.22 -22.07 13.88
N GLU A 439 1.01 -23.34 13.54
CA GLU A 439 2.08 -24.26 13.14
C GLU A 439 2.73 -23.82 11.82
N LEU A 440 1.95 -23.40 10.83
CA LEU A 440 2.47 -22.76 9.61
C LEU A 440 3.27 -21.50 9.96
N GLN A 441 2.68 -20.59 10.74
CA GLN A 441 3.31 -19.31 11.08
C GLN A 441 4.64 -19.46 11.83
N SER A 442 4.79 -20.53 12.63
CA SER A 442 5.98 -20.79 13.44
C SER A 442 6.95 -21.79 12.80
N ALA A 443 6.63 -22.33 11.63
CA ALA A 443 7.47 -23.31 10.95
C ALA A 443 8.81 -22.71 10.52
N SER A 444 9.91 -23.36 10.92
CA SER A 444 11.23 -23.09 10.39
C SER A 444 11.31 -23.55 8.92
N PRO A 445 12.24 -23.03 8.10
CA PRO A 445 12.33 -23.37 6.68
C PRO A 445 12.34 -24.88 6.37
N GLU A 446 13.01 -25.66 7.23
CA GLU A 446 13.12 -27.12 7.14
C GLU A 446 11.81 -27.87 7.49
N LYS A 447 10.87 -27.21 8.16
CA LYS A 447 9.61 -27.79 8.65
C LYS A 447 8.38 -27.25 7.93
N ILE A 448 8.55 -26.28 7.01
CA ILE A 448 7.44 -25.67 6.26
C ILE A 448 6.65 -26.73 5.49
N ASP A 449 7.31 -27.68 4.82
CA ASP A 449 6.62 -28.72 4.04
C ASP A 449 5.76 -29.62 4.92
N LYS A 450 6.28 -29.99 6.10
CA LYS A 450 5.54 -30.78 7.08
C LYS A 450 4.34 -29.99 7.62
N ALA A 451 4.51 -28.70 7.91
CA ALA A 451 3.43 -27.84 8.38
C ALA A 451 2.35 -27.63 7.30
N CYS A 452 2.74 -27.52 6.03
CA CYS A 452 1.82 -27.44 4.89
C CYS A 452 1.01 -28.73 4.74
N ALA A 453 1.63 -29.91 4.83
CA ALA A 453 0.93 -31.19 4.79
C ALA A 453 -0.09 -31.33 5.95
N GLN A 454 0.31 -30.96 7.17
CA GLN A 454 -0.58 -31.01 8.34
C GLN A 454 -1.76 -30.01 8.24
N ALA A 455 -1.51 -28.84 7.64
CA ALA A 455 -2.55 -27.87 7.35
C ALA A 455 -3.51 -28.41 6.29
N GLU A 456 -3.01 -29.01 5.21
CA GLU A 456 -3.83 -29.63 4.16
C GLU A 456 -4.73 -30.73 4.72
N ASP A 457 -4.22 -31.63 5.57
CA ASP A 457 -5.00 -32.65 6.25
C ASP A 457 -6.15 -32.05 7.07
N THR A 458 -5.87 -30.94 7.75
CA THR A 458 -6.87 -30.21 8.55
C THR A 458 -7.94 -29.59 7.66
N PHE A 459 -7.56 -29.01 6.52
CA PHE A 459 -8.50 -28.44 5.56
C PHE A 459 -9.41 -29.51 4.95
N ARG A 460 -8.85 -30.68 4.58
CA ARG A 460 -9.61 -31.82 4.08
C ARG A 460 -10.58 -32.37 5.13
N ALA A 461 -10.16 -32.48 6.38
CA ALA A 461 -11.02 -32.89 7.48
C ALA A 461 -12.19 -31.90 7.69
N PHE A 462 -11.92 -30.59 7.56
CA PHE A 462 -12.96 -29.57 7.65
C PHE A 462 -13.94 -29.67 6.48
N GLN A 463 -13.46 -29.86 5.26
CA GLN A 463 -14.29 -29.99 4.06
C GLN A 463 -15.19 -31.23 4.14
N SER A 464 -14.63 -32.37 4.57
CA SER A 464 -15.40 -33.61 4.79
C SER A 464 -16.51 -33.42 5.84
N MET A 465 -16.25 -32.63 6.90
CA MET A 465 -17.29 -32.28 7.87
C MET A 465 -18.39 -31.43 7.22
N LEU A 466 -18.05 -30.41 6.43
CA LEU A 466 -19.04 -29.62 5.71
C LEU A 466 -19.89 -30.45 4.75
N ASP A 467 -19.30 -31.47 4.12
CA ASP A 467 -20.01 -32.36 3.19
C ASP A 467 -20.93 -33.36 3.89
N SER A 468 -20.52 -33.88 5.04
CA SER A 468 -21.19 -34.96 5.77
C SER A 468 -22.19 -34.49 6.83
N ASN A 469 -22.11 -33.24 7.28
CA ASN A 469 -22.91 -32.75 8.39
C ASN A 469 -24.32 -32.34 7.92
N GLU A 470 -25.32 -33.09 8.37
CA GLU A 470 -26.73 -32.84 8.04
C GLU A 470 -27.21 -31.44 8.46
N ALA A 471 -26.67 -30.88 9.54
CA ALA A 471 -26.99 -29.52 9.96
C ALA A 471 -26.52 -28.46 8.94
N VAL A 472 -25.38 -28.69 8.27
CA VAL A 472 -24.89 -27.80 7.20
C VAL A 472 -25.85 -27.81 6.01
N LYS A 473 -26.36 -29.00 5.66
CA LYS A 473 -27.36 -29.13 4.61
C LYS A 473 -28.67 -28.41 4.96
N LEU A 474 -29.17 -28.58 6.17
CA LEU A 474 -30.40 -27.91 6.64
C LEU A 474 -30.26 -26.38 6.71
N ILE A 475 -29.05 -25.87 6.97
CA ILE A 475 -28.77 -24.43 6.97
C ILE A 475 -28.75 -23.87 5.53
N ASP A 476 -28.13 -24.57 4.59
CA ASP A 476 -28.05 -24.12 3.19
C ASP A 476 -29.37 -24.29 2.43
N ASP A 477 -30.08 -25.39 2.65
CA ASP A 477 -31.40 -25.69 2.08
C ASP A 477 -32.54 -25.21 2.99
N ASN A 478 -32.43 -24.01 3.57
CA ASN A 478 -33.44 -23.50 4.50
C ASN A 478 -34.68 -22.96 3.77
N ASP A 479 -35.86 -23.23 4.34
CA ASP A 479 -37.15 -22.80 3.79
C ASP A 479 -37.44 -21.30 3.96
N PHE A 480 -36.54 -20.54 4.60
CA PHE A 480 -36.72 -19.11 4.86
C PHE A 480 -36.30 -18.22 3.69
N GLY A 481 -35.84 -18.80 2.58
CA GLY A 481 -35.45 -18.08 1.37
C GLY A 481 -34.19 -17.21 1.54
N VAL A 482 -33.40 -17.46 2.59
CA VAL A 482 -32.14 -16.74 2.84
C VAL A 482 -30.98 -17.61 2.34
N PRO A 483 -30.29 -17.25 1.23
CA PRO A 483 -29.16 -18.02 0.76
C PRO A 483 -27.98 -17.86 1.73
N ILE A 484 -27.61 -18.93 2.43
CA ILE A 484 -26.47 -18.92 3.36
C ILE A 484 -25.17 -19.24 2.64
N GLY A 485 -25.19 -20.24 1.76
CA GLY A 485 -24.04 -20.66 0.98
C GLY A 485 -22.86 -21.09 1.88
N LEU A 486 -23.15 -21.68 3.03
CA LEU A 486 -22.15 -22.09 4.03
C LEU A 486 -21.21 -23.14 3.45
N LYS A 487 -21.75 -24.15 2.77
CA LYS A 487 -20.98 -25.21 2.14
C LYS A 487 -20.16 -24.69 0.96
N SER A 488 -20.76 -23.91 0.07
CA SER A 488 -20.05 -23.37 -1.10
C SER A 488 -18.97 -22.38 -0.68
N THR A 489 -19.29 -21.40 0.17
CA THR A 489 -18.36 -20.33 0.56
C THR A 489 -17.17 -20.86 1.37
N LEU A 490 -17.41 -21.71 2.38
CA LEU A 490 -16.31 -22.28 3.16
C LEU A 490 -15.58 -23.38 2.38
N GLY A 491 -16.30 -24.14 1.54
CA GLY A 491 -15.72 -25.19 0.70
C GLY A 491 -14.77 -24.64 -0.36
N ASP A 492 -15.13 -23.53 -1.00
CA ASP A 492 -14.28 -22.85 -1.99
C ASP A 492 -13.03 -22.27 -1.32
N ALA A 493 -13.19 -21.62 -0.16
CA ALA A 493 -12.07 -21.13 0.63
C ALA A 493 -11.11 -22.25 1.07
N LEU A 494 -11.63 -23.41 1.49
CA LEU A 494 -10.83 -24.59 1.82
C LEU A 494 -10.06 -25.13 0.61
N ASN A 495 -10.66 -25.09 -0.58
CA ASN A 495 -9.96 -25.49 -1.81
C ASN A 495 -8.85 -24.50 -2.20
N GLU A 496 -9.10 -23.19 -2.05
CA GLU A 496 -8.10 -22.15 -2.30
C GLU A 496 -6.93 -22.23 -1.31
N MET A 497 -7.23 -22.36 -0.01
CA MET A 497 -6.22 -22.59 1.03
C MET A 497 -5.39 -23.84 0.78
N ARG A 498 -6.01 -24.93 0.30
CA ARG A 498 -5.30 -26.14 -0.12
C ARG A 498 -4.37 -25.87 -1.29
N GLY A 499 -4.80 -25.10 -2.29
CA GLY A 499 -3.95 -24.64 -3.39
C GLY A 499 -2.69 -23.91 -2.89
N ILE A 500 -2.86 -22.99 -1.92
CA ILE A 500 -1.76 -22.22 -1.33
C ILE A 500 -0.76 -23.11 -0.58
N VAL A 501 -1.21 -24.12 0.17
CA VAL A 501 -0.28 -25.00 0.92
C VAL A 501 0.33 -26.11 0.05
N SER A 502 -0.34 -26.54 -1.02
CA SER A 502 0.18 -27.54 -1.96
C SER A 502 1.17 -26.95 -2.97
N ASP A 503 1.02 -25.69 -3.35
CA ASP A 503 2.00 -24.92 -4.13
C ASP A 503 2.17 -23.50 -3.56
N PRO A 504 3.00 -23.34 -2.51
CA PRO A 504 3.24 -22.05 -1.89
C PRO A 504 3.86 -21.02 -2.84
N THR A 505 4.47 -21.46 -3.95
CA THR A 505 5.17 -20.59 -4.90
C THR A 505 4.25 -19.99 -5.96
N ALA A 506 3.07 -20.56 -6.18
CA ALA A 506 2.11 -20.07 -7.19
C ALA A 506 1.37 -18.77 -6.78
N SER A 507 1.26 -18.49 -5.48
CA SER A 507 0.39 -17.41 -4.96
C SER A 507 1.01 -15.99 -4.95
N VAL A 508 2.19 -15.78 -5.55
CA VAL A 508 2.85 -14.45 -5.64
C VAL A 508 2.66 -13.81 -7.03
N SER A 509 1.57 -14.13 -7.72
CA SER A 509 1.28 -13.61 -9.07
C SER A 509 0.46 -12.33 -9.06
#